data_AF-A0A660SQ74-F1
#
_entry.id   AF-A0A660SQ74-F1
#
_cell.length_a   1.000
_cell.length_b   1.000
_cell.length_c   1.000
_cell.angle_alpha   90.00
_cell.angle_beta   90.00
_cell.angle_gamma   90.00
#
_symmetry.space_group_name_H-M   'P 1'
#
loop_
_entity.id
_entity.type
_entity.pdbx_description
1 polymer ?
#
loop_
_entity_poly.entity_id
_entity_poly.type
_entity_poly.pdbx_seq_one_letter_code
_entity_poly.pdbx_strand_id
1 'polypeptide(L)'
;VIDSDRAKAIARNYLPAVKDAGKIYRHILKSKGEGNFIAEVSMDETDTPQGPGELLLILAAIADEGIPAQTIAPRFSGRFNKGVEYVGDPKLFAAEFEADLMVLRHASEAFGLPENLKLSVHSGSDKFAIYPEIGRLLKKHGAGLHLKTAGTTWLEEIIGLAEAGGAGLKLAKTVYSEAYLQKEALCKPYAEVINIDYAKLPEPVAVAGWTSEEYVRALRHDASDELYNINLRQLIHVGYKVAAKMGSSYLEALSDHRESVARNVTYNLYERHLKPLFL
;
A
#
# COMPACT_ATOMS: atom_id res chain seq x y z
N VAL A 1 13.77 26.78 -1.47
CA VAL A 1 13.31 28.01 -0.78
C VAL A 1 11.84 28.20 -1.10
N ILE A 2 10.97 28.33 -0.10
CA ILE A 2 9.53 28.58 -0.28
C ILE A 2 9.34 30.09 -0.12
N ASP A 3 9.00 30.78 -1.20
CA ASP A 3 8.65 32.21 -1.14
C ASP A 3 7.18 32.39 -0.71
N SER A 4 6.77 33.66 -0.51
CA SER A 4 5.43 34.00 -0.03
C SER A 4 4.32 33.51 -0.98
N ASP A 5 4.54 33.57 -2.29
CA ASP A 5 3.53 33.22 -3.27
C ASP A 5 3.35 31.70 -3.36
N ARG A 6 4.46 30.95 -3.33
CA ARG A 6 4.43 29.49 -3.22
C ARG A 6 3.79 29.05 -1.91
N ALA A 7 4.11 29.68 -0.78
CA ALA A 7 3.47 29.38 0.50
C ALA A 7 1.95 29.58 0.45
N LYS A 8 1.48 30.69 -0.13
CA LYS A 8 0.05 30.96 -0.31
C LYS A 8 -0.63 29.93 -1.22
N ALA A 9 0.03 29.49 -2.29
CA ALA A 9 -0.50 28.48 -3.19
C ALA A 9 -0.69 27.13 -2.46
N ILE A 10 0.35 26.69 -1.74
CA ILE A 10 0.31 25.45 -0.94
C ILE A 10 -0.79 25.54 0.13
N ALA A 11 -0.88 26.66 0.86
CA ALA A 11 -1.91 26.87 1.87
C ALA A 11 -3.32 26.83 1.28
N ARG A 12 -3.56 27.43 0.11
CA ARG A 12 -4.88 27.37 -0.56
C ARG A 12 -5.28 25.94 -0.89
N ASN A 13 -4.33 25.10 -1.28
CA ASN A 13 -4.59 23.72 -1.64
C ASN A 13 -4.86 22.83 -0.42
N TYR A 14 -4.07 22.97 0.65
CA TYR A 14 -4.07 21.99 1.74
C TYR A 14 -4.73 22.45 3.03
N LEU A 15 -4.74 23.76 3.34
CA LEU A 15 -5.29 24.25 4.61
C LEU A 15 -6.78 23.89 4.81
N PRO A 16 -7.66 23.96 3.79
CA PRO A 16 -9.05 23.53 3.96
C PRO A 16 -9.18 22.05 4.36
N ALA A 17 -8.40 21.17 3.73
CA ALA A 17 -8.41 19.74 4.04
C ALA A 17 -7.90 19.46 5.46
N VAL A 18 -6.84 20.15 5.89
CA VAL A 18 -6.29 20.01 7.25
C VAL A 18 -7.29 20.53 8.30
N LYS A 19 -8.02 21.63 8.03
CA LYS A 19 -9.10 22.12 8.89
C LYS A 19 -10.22 21.11 9.08
N ASP A 20 -10.60 20.42 8.00
CA ASP A 20 -11.60 19.36 8.08
C ASP A 20 -11.08 18.14 8.84
N ALA A 21 -9.80 17.76 8.65
CA ALA A 21 -9.14 16.75 9.48
C ALA A 21 -9.15 17.13 10.97
N GLY A 22 -8.92 18.41 11.30
CA GLY A 22 -9.00 18.92 12.67
C GLY A 22 -10.39 18.79 13.28
N LYS A 23 -11.45 19.05 12.50
CA LYS A 23 -12.85 18.84 12.94
C LYS A 23 -13.12 17.35 13.24
N ILE A 24 -12.67 16.45 12.37
CA ILE A 24 -12.81 15.00 12.55
C ILE A 24 -12.04 14.54 13.78
N TYR A 25 -10.79 14.98 13.94
CA TYR A 25 -9.97 14.67 15.11
C TYR A 25 -10.68 15.08 16.41
N ARG A 26 -11.14 16.33 16.51
CA ARG A 26 -11.86 16.84 17.70
C ARG A 26 -13.16 16.09 17.96
N HIS A 27 -13.86 15.65 16.91
CA HIS A 27 -15.05 14.81 17.05
C HIS A 27 -14.71 13.45 17.67
N ILE A 28 -13.70 12.75 17.13
CA ILE A 28 -13.25 11.45 17.65
C ILE A 28 -12.72 11.60 19.07
N LEU A 29 -11.95 12.66 19.35
CA LEU A 29 -11.41 12.96 20.67
C LEU A 29 -12.51 13.08 21.73
N LYS A 30 -13.63 13.75 21.42
CA LYS A 30 -14.77 13.87 22.34
C LYS A 30 -15.37 12.50 22.71
N SER A 31 -15.36 11.54 21.79
CA SER A 31 -15.95 10.21 22.02
C SER A 31 -14.97 9.21 22.62
N LYS A 32 -13.70 9.24 22.22
CA LYS A 32 -12.69 8.25 22.64
C LYS A 32 -11.81 8.73 23.79
N GLY A 33 -11.66 10.03 24.00
CA GLY A 33 -10.70 10.58 24.94
C GLY A 33 -9.27 10.61 24.40
N GLU A 34 -8.43 11.43 25.02
CA GLU A 34 -7.03 11.60 24.67
C GLU A 34 -6.23 10.31 24.94
N GLY A 35 -5.26 9.99 24.08
CA GLY A 35 -4.41 8.80 24.21
C GLY A 35 -5.07 7.45 23.86
N ASN A 36 -6.38 7.43 23.59
CA ASN A 36 -7.12 6.20 23.27
C ASN A 36 -7.21 5.90 21.76
N PHE A 37 -6.54 6.68 20.92
CA PHE A 37 -6.44 6.47 19.49
C PHE A 37 -5.20 7.14 18.91
N ILE A 38 -4.78 6.69 17.73
CA ILE A 38 -3.64 7.21 16.99
C ILE A 38 -4.17 8.00 15.79
N ALA A 39 -3.68 9.23 15.62
CA ALA A 39 -4.02 10.06 14.47
C ALA A 39 -3.02 9.86 13.33
N GLU A 40 -3.55 9.56 12.15
CA GLU A 40 -2.85 9.65 10.86
C GLU A 40 -3.54 10.71 10.00
N VAL A 41 -2.76 11.54 9.31
CA VAL A 41 -3.28 12.41 8.23
C VAL A 41 -2.77 11.86 6.89
N SER A 42 -3.67 11.57 5.96
CA SER A 42 -3.36 10.92 4.68
C SER A 42 -3.70 11.80 3.49
N MET A 43 -2.81 11.84 2.51
CA MET A 43 -2.89 12.64 1.29
C MET A 43 -2.33 11.85 0.08
N ASP A 44 -2.12 10.55 0.25
CA ASP A 44 -1.48 9.65 -0.73
C ASP A 44 -2.32 9.45 -2.00
N GLU A 45 -3.64 9.62 -1.93
CA GLU A 45 -4.57 9.52 -3.06
C GLU A 45 -4.90 10.88 -3.73
N THR A 46 -4.04 11.89 -3.57
CA THR A 46 -4.16 13.20 -4.26
C THR A 46 -3.55 13.17 -5.65
N ASP A 47 -3.94 14.02 -6.61
CA ASP A 47 -3.46 13.89 -8.01
C ASP A 47 -1.94 14.09 -8.18
N THR A 48 -1.31 14.90 -7.35
CA THR A 48 0.11 15.28 -7.46
C THR A 48 0.88 14.88 -6.21
N PRO A 49 2.13 14.39 -6.35
CA PRO A 49 3.02 14.18 -5.22
C PRO A 49 3.22 15.45 -4.38
N GLN A 50 3.42 15.29 -3.08
CA GLN A 50 3.80 16.40 -2.19
C GLN A 50 5.32 16.47 -2.10
N GLY A 51 5.91 17.60 -2.48
CA GLY A 51 7.34 17.83 -2.24
C GLY A 51 7.63 18.15 -0.75
N PRO A 52 8.90 18.08 -0.31
CA PRO A 52 9.28 18.33 1.08
C PRO A 52 8.81 19.70 1.63
N GLY A 53 8.80 20.72 0.76
CA GLY A 53 8.31 22.04 1.14
C GLY A 53 6.80 22.10 1.34
N GLU A 54 6.03 21.33 0.57
CA GLU A 54 4.57 21.20 0.76
C GLU A 54 4.28 20.44 2.05
N LEU A 55 4.99 19.33 2.26
CA LEU A 55 4.90 18.53 3.47
C LEU A 55 5.18 19.37 4.73
N LEU A 56 6.17 20.26 4.69
CA LEU A 56 6.47 21.16 5.81
C LEU A 56 5.29 22.08 6.16
N LEU A 57 4.66 22.71 5.16
CA LEU A 57 3.52 23.60 5.37
C LEU A 57 2.26 22.84 5.80
N ILE A 58 2.08 21.61 5.31
CA ILE A 58 1.02 20.70 5.74
C ILE A 58 1.19 20.38 7.22
N LEU A 59 2.40 20.01 7.65
CA LEU A 59 2.69 19.69 9.05
C LEU A 59 2.51 20.90 9.97
N ALA A 60 2.89 22.10 9.54
CA ALA A 60 2.60 23.33 10.26
C ALA A 60 1.09 23.53 10.45
N ALA A 61 0.29 23.36 9.39
CA ALA A 61 -1.16 23.46 9.46
C ALA A 61 -1.79 22.38 10.38
N ILE A 62 -1.24 21.16 10.38
CA ILE A 62 -1.68 20.06 11.26
C ILE A 62 -1.44 20.42 12.72
N ALA A 63 -0.28 21.00 13.02
CA ALA A 63 0.06 21.48 14.36
C ALA A 63 -0.86 22.63 14.78
N ASP A 64 -1.12 23.60 13.90
CA ASP A 64 -2.05 24.72 14.16
C ASP A 64 -3.48 24.25 14.46
N GLU A 65 -3.93 23.15 13.84
CA GLU A 65 -5.23 22.53 14.14
C GLU A 65 -5.24 21.69 15.43
N GLY A 66 -4.09 21.57 16.11
CA GLY A 66 -3.95 20.81 17.36
C GLY A 66 -4.10 19.31 17.17
N ILE A 67 -3.71 18.78 16.01
CA ILE A 67 -3.76 17.35 15.72
C ILE A 67 -2.41 16.72 16.09
N PRO A 68 -2.32 15.85 17.11
CA PRO A 68 -1.09 15.14 17.47
C PRO A 68 -0.87 13.96 16.51
N ALA A 69 -0.63 14.26 15.22
CA ALA A 69 -0.41 13.25 14.21
C ALA A 69 0.85 12.43 14.53
N GLN A 70 0.71 11.11 14.65
CA GLN A 70 1.86 10.20 14.82
C GLN A 70 2.35 9.64 13.49
N THR A 71 1.53 9.77 12.44
CA THR A 71 1.85 9.31 11.10
C THR A 71 1.30 10.29 10.07
N ILE A 72 2.05 10.49 9.00
CA ILE A 72 1.60 11.26 7.83
C ILE A 72 1.91 10.48 6.56
N ALA A 73 0.91 10.39 5.68
CA ALA A 73 1.04 9.69 4.39
C ALA A 73 0.97 10.69 3.23
N PRO A 74 2.11 11.25 2.79
CA PRO A 74 2.14 12.03 1.56
C PRO A 74 2.02 11.10 0.34
N ARG A 75 1.65 11.68 -0.81
CA ARG A 75 1.86 11.04 -2.10
C ARG A 75 3.32 11.23 -2.52
N PHE A 76 4.06 10.13 -2.64
CA PHE A 76 5.43 10.11 -3.16
C PHE A 76 5.47 10.20 -4.69
N SER A 77 6.62 10.57 -5.23
CA SER A 77 6.91 10.53 -6.66
C SER A 77 6.96 9.10 -7.20
N GLY A 78 6.64 8.94 -8.49
CA GLY A 78 6.50 7.63 -9.14
C GLY A 78 5.09 7.03 -8.96
N ARG A 79 4.94 5.73 -9.21
CA ARG A 79 3.65 5.03 -9.06
C ARG A 79 3.73 3.87 -8.08
N PHE A 80 2.78 3.87 -7.15
CA PHE A 80 2.58 2.83 -6.14
C PHE A 80 1.39 1.94 -6.52
N ASN A 81 1.50 1.29 -7.67
CA ASN A 81 0.43 0.44 -8.16
C ASN A 81 0.17 -0.75 -7.20
N LYS A 82 -1.09 -1.14 -7.05
CA LYS A 82 -1.51 -2.21 -6.14
C LYS A 82 -0.96 -3.56 -6.60
N GLY A 83 -0.36 -4.31 -5.67
CA GLY A 83 0.11 -5.69 -5.87
C GLY A 83 1.36 -5.87 -6.73
N VAL A 84 2.09 -4.81 -7.06
CA VAL A 84 3.24 -4.86 -7.98
C VAL A 84 4.35 -3.91 -7.54
N GLU A 85 5.51 -4.00 -8.20
CA GLU A 85 6.68 -3.18 -7.93
C GLU A 85 6.44 -1.67 -8.13
N TYR A 86 7.28 -0.86 -7.48
CA TYR A 86 7.37 0.58 -7.69
C TYR A 86 7.74 0.91 -9.13
N VAL A 87 7.08 1.91 -9.71
CA VAL A 87 7.42 2.44 -11.04
C VAL A 87 8.00 3.85 -10.89
N GLY A 88 9.30 3.97 -11.10
CA GLY A 88 10.06 5.22 -10.99
C GLY A 88 11.55 4.95 -10.84
N ASP A 89 12.33 5.97 -10.48
CA ASP A 89 13.75 5.82 -10.13
C ASP A 89 13.89 5.64 -8.60
N PRO A 90 14.31 4.47 -8.10
CA PRO A 90 14.52 4.24 -6.68
C PRO A 90 15.47 5.25 -6.01
N LYS A 91 16.44 5.81 -6.74
CA LYS A 91 17.37 6.81 -6.20
C LYS A 91 16.70 8.16 -6.00
N LEU A 92 15.84 8.57 -6.93
CA LEU A 92 15.04 9.78 -6.77
C LEU A 92 14.05 9.63 -5.61
N PHE A 93 13.39 8.47 -5.52
CA PHE A 93 12.54 8.15 -4.37
C PHE A 93 13.32 8.21 -3.06
N ALA A 94 14.53 7.63 -2.98
CA ALA A 94 15.34 7.66 -1.77
C ALA A 94 15.73 9.09 -1.36
N ALA A 95 16.04 9.97 -2.32
CA ALA A 95 16.34 11.37 -2.05
C ALA A 95 15.12 12.15 -1.55
N GLU A 96 13.95 11.92 -2.15
CA GLU A 96 12.67 12.49 -1.70
C GLU A 96 12.32 12.01 -0.28
N PHE A 97 12.35 10.69 -0.06
CA PHE A 97 12.06 10.07 1.23
C PHE A 97 13.00 10.57 2.34
N GLU A 98 14.29 10.71 2.05
CA GLU A 98 15.26 11.27 3.00
C GLU A 98 14.95 12.73 3.36
N ALA A 99 14.59 13.56 2.36
CA ALA A 99 14.20 14.95 2.59
C ALA A 99 12.94 15.04 3.45
N ASP A 100 11.95 14.19 3.20
CA ASP A 100 10.71 14.11 3.98
C ASP A 100 10.98 13.69 5.43
N LEU A 101 11.89 12.73 5.68
CA LEU A 101 12.31 12.40 7.04
C LEU A 101 12.90 13.62 7.77
N MET A 102 13.65 14.48 7.08
CA MET A 102 14.22 15.68 7.69
C MET A 102 13.14 16.72 8.00
N VAL A 103 12.15 16.83 7.11
CA VAL A 103 10.98 17.69 7.33
C VAL A 103 10.18 17.22 8.54
N LEU A 104 9.94 15.93 8.71
CA LEU A 104 9.23 15.39 9.87
C LEU A 104 9.96 15.72 11.18
N ARG A 105 11.28 15.48 11.23
CA ARG A 105 12.09 15.80 12.41
C ARG A 105 12.00 17.28 12.76
N HIS A 106 12.20 18.14 11.77
CA HIS A 106 12.09 19.58 11.94
C HIS A 106 10.70 19.99 12.41
N ALA A 107 9.63 19.40 11.87
CA ALA A 107 8.26 19.70 12.25
C ALA A 107 7.94 19.29 13.69
N SER A 108 8.46 18.14 14.16
CA SER A 108 8.36 17.75 15.57
C SER A 108 9.05 18.76 16.49
N GLU A 109 10.27 19.20 16.15
CA GLU A 109 11.04 20.17 16.94
C GLU A 109 10.45 21.59 16.92
N ALA A 110 10.03 22.06 15.73
CA ALA A 110 9.65 23.45 15.50
C ALA A 110 8.15 23.72 15.73
N PHE A 111 7.29 22.74 15.47
CA PHE A 111 5.83 22.90 15.56
C PHE A 111 5.21 22.10 16.72
N GLY A 112 6.01 21.38 17.50
CA GLY A 112 5.53 20.61 18.66
C GLY A 112 4.71 19.38 18.27
N LEU A 113 4.90 18.85 17.06
CA LEU A 113 4.32 17.56 16.68
C LEU A 113 5.01 16.42 17.45
N PRO A 114 4.36 15.25 17.61
CA PRO A 114 4.93 14.12 18.35
C PRO A 114 6.34 13.75 17.90
N GLU A 115 7.25 13.48 18.84
CA GLU A 115 8.62 13.03 18.55
C GLU A 115 8.66 11.72 17.75
N ASN A 116 7.60 10.91 17.85
CA ASN A 116 7.44 9.66 17.13
C ASN A 116 6.62 9.80 15.83
N LEU A 117 6.52 11.01 15.26
CA LEU A 117 5.94 11.25 13.95
C LEU A 117 6.70 10.44 12.87
N LYS A 118 5.97 9.66 12.08
CA LYS A 118 6.52 8.74 11.07
C LYS A 118 5.93 9.00 9.70
N LEU A 119 6.74 8.78 8.66
CA LEU A 119 6.21 8.62 7.31
C LEU A 119 5.36 7.36 7.25
N SER A 120 4.23 7.46 6.59
CA SER A 120 3.30 6.37 6.33
C SER A 120 3.25 6.08 4.84
N VAL A 121 3.76 4.91 4.44
CA VAL A 121 3.78 4.47 3.04
C VAL A 121 2.54 3.64 2.78
N HIS A 122 1.56 4.29 2.14
CA HIS A 122 0.36 3.63 1.62
C HIS A 122 0.65 2.91 0.32
N SER A 123 -0.15 1.89 0.01
CA SER A 123 0.13 0.96 -1.11
C SER A 123 1.56 0.40 -1.07
N GLY A 124 2.14 0.35 0.12
CA GLY A 124 3.57 0.16 0.32
C GLY A 124 4.01 -1.27 0.14
N SER A 125 3.07 -2.22 0.12
CA SER A 125 3.34 -3.63 -0.14
C SER A 125 3.89 -3.87 -1.55
N ASP A 126 4.74 -4.90 -1.69
CA ASP A 126 5.29 -5.36 -2.96
C ASP A 126 6.19 -4.32 -3.65
N LYS A 127 6.74 -3.35 -2.91
CA LYS A 127 7.66 -2.33 -3.45
C LYS A 127 9.12 -2.68 -3.15
N PHE A 128 9.53 -3.89 -3.49
CA PHE A 128 10.79 -4.47 -3.01
C PHE A 128 12.01 -3.70 -3.49
N ALA A 129 11.95 -3.07 -4.67
CA ALA A 129 13.06 -2.28 -5.21
C ALA A 129 13.43 -1.06 -4.35
N ILE A 130 12.48 -0.51 -3.57
CA ILE A 130 12.71 0.68 -2.73
C ILE A 130 12.97 0.35 -1.25
N TYR A 131 12.66 -0.88 -0.79
CA TYR A 131 12.84 -1.26 0.61
C TYR A 131 14.28 -1.15 1.13
N PRO A 132 15.33 -1.56 0.39
CA PRO A 132 16.70 -1.41 0.88
C PRO A 132 17.08 0.05 1.18
N GLU A 133 16.64 0.99 0.33
CA GLU A 133 16.90 2.41 0.55
C GLU A 133 16.08 2.97 1.72
N ILE A 134 14.81 2.55 1.85
CA ILE A 134 13.99 2.91 3.03
C ILE A 134 14.67 2.44 4.31
N GLY A 135 15.00 1.14 4.41
CA GLY A 135 15.62 0.58 5.61
C GLY A 135 16.96 1.27 5.97
N ARG A 136 17.80 1.52 4.96
CA ARG A 136 19.06 2.27 5.13
C ARG A 136 18.82 3.67 5.69
N LEU A 137 17.83 4.40 5.17
CA LEU A 137 17.52 5.77 5.59
C LEU A 137 16.89 5.82 6.97
N LEU A 138 15.99 4.89 7.31
CA LEU A 138 15.44 4.75 8.66
C LEU A 138 16.56 4.56 9.69
N LYS A 139 17.51 3.66 9.40
CA LYS A 139 18.68 3.44 10.27
C LYS A 139 19.60 4.65 10.36
N LYS A 140 19.89 5.31 9.23
CA LYS A 140 20.74 6.52 9.18
C LYS A 140 20.20 7.63 10.08
N HIS A 141 18.87 7.76 10.14
CA HIS A 141 18.19 8.88 10.79
C HIS A 141 17.52 8.53 12.12
N GLY A 142 17.63 7.29 12.58
CA GLY A 142 16.93 6.80 13.78
C GLY A 142 15.40 6.96 13.68
N ALA A 143 14.86 6.89 12.47
CA ALA A 143 13.44 7.17 12.20
C ALA A 143 12.60 5.89 12.21
N GLY A 144 11.34 6.01 12.60
CA GLY A 144 10.34 4.96 12.43
C GLY A 144 9.63 5.05 11.08
N LEU A 145 8.93 3.97 10.72
CA LEU A 145 8.09 3.88 9.53
C LEU A 145 6.70 3.34 9.91
N HIS A 146 5.67 3.81 9.22
CA HIS A 146 4.40 3.11 9.13
C HIS A 146 4.24 2.56 7.71
N LEU A 147 4.13 1.24 7.56
CA LEU A 147 3.94 0.60 6.25
C LEU A 147 2.55 -0.03 6.22
N LYS A 148 1.73 0.35 5.24
CA LYS A 148 0.41 -0.26 5.05
C LYS A 148 0.46 -1.37 4.01
N THR A 149 0.10 -2.57 4.45
CA THR A 149 -0.17 -3.73 3.59
C THR A 149 -1.63 -4.16 3.78
N ALA A 150 -2.22 -4.78 2.76
CA ALA A 150 -3.56 -5.37 2.84
C ALA A 150 -3.76 -6.38 1.72
N GLY A 151 -3.87 -5.91 0.47
CA GLY A 151 -4.22 -6.76 -0.66
C GLY A 151 -3.16 -7.80 -1.03
N THR A 152 -1.89 -7.62 -0.67
CA THR A 152 -0.90 -8.70 -0.84
C THR A 152 -1.20 -9.90 0.04
N THR A 153 -1.78 -9.73 1.23
CA THR A 153 -2.08 -10.86 2.12
C THR A 153 -3.11 -11.75 1.45
N TRP A 154 -4.14 -11.13 0.89
CA TRP A 154 -5.13 -11.78 0.03
C TRP A 154 -4.49 -12.48 -1.20
N LEU A 155 -3.52 -11.86 -1.86
CA LEU A 155 -2.81 -12.51 -2.98
C LEU A 155 -2.05 -13.76 -2.52
N GLU A 156 -1.39 -13.70 -1.37
CA GLU A 156 -0.66 -14.84 -0.82
C GLU A 156 -1.58 -15.95 -0.31
N GLU A 157 -2.80 -15.62 0.13
CA GLU A 157 -3.86 -16.60 0.40
C GLU A 157 -4.25 -17.36 -0.87
N ILE A 158 -4.51 -16.65 -1.98
CA ILE A 158 -4.81 -17.29 -3.27
C ILE A 158 -3.63 -18.13 -3.77
N ILE A 159 -2.39 -17.66 -3.61
CA ILE A 159 -1.20 -18.44 -3.94
C ILE A 159 -1.13 -19.71 -3.09
N GLY A 160 -1.36 -19.62 -1.78
CA GLY A 160 -1.36 -20.78 -0.88
C GLY A 160 -2.44 -21.80 -1.22
N LEU A 161 -3.64 -21.34 -1.61
CA LEU A 161 -4.72 -22.20 -2.11
C LEU A 161 -4.36 -22.87 -3.43
N ALA A 162 -3.77 -22.13 -4.38
CA ALA A 162 -3.33 -22.68 -5.65
C ALA A 162 -2.21 -23.71 -5.48
N GLU A 163 -1.24 -23.43 -4.60
CA GLU A 163 -0.14 -24.33 -4.26
C GLU A 163 -0.62 -25.64 -3.63
N ALA A 164 -1.68 -25.60 -2.81
CA ALA A 164 -2.27 -26.80 -2.20
C ALA A 164 -2.93 -27.75 -3.22
N GLY A 165 -3.21 -27.29 -4.45
CA GLY A 165 -3.81 -28.10 -5.50
C GLY A 165 -5.28 -28.43 -5.24
N GLY A 166 -5.80 -29.46 -5.92
CA GLY A 166 -7.15 -29.99 -5.70
C GLY A 166 -8.25 -28.93 -5.64
N ALA A 167 -8.99 -28.91 -4.52
CA ALA A 167 -10.07 -27.96 -4.28
C ALA A 167 -9.57 -26.50 -4.16
N GLY A 168 -8.40 -26.28 -3.56
CA GLY A 168 -7.77 -24.96 -3.44
C GLY A 168 -7.42 -24.35 -4.80
N LEU A 169 -6.80 -25.13 -5.69
CA LEU A 169 -6.51 -24.70 -7.06
C LEU A 169 -7.80 -24.43 -7.86
N LYS A 170 -8.81 -25.30 -7.72
CA LYS A 170 -10.11 -25.09 -8.36
C LYS A 170 -10.72 -23.76 -7.93
N LEU A 171 -10.68 -23.45 -6.63
CA LEU A 171 -11.18 -22.19 -6.08
C LEU A 171 -10.40 -20.99 -6.63
N ALA A 172 -9.06 -21.03 -6.64
CA ALA A 172 -8.22 -19.96 -7.18
C ALA A 172 -8.53 -19.67 -8.67
N LYS A 173 -8.74 -20.72 -9.47
CA LYS A 173 -9.17 -20.61 -10.87
C LYS A 173 -10.55 -19.98 -11.01
N THR A 174 -11.51 -20.36 -10.16
CA THR A 174 -12.85 -19.73 -10.12
C THR A 174 -12.74 -18.24 -9.80
N VAL A 175 -11.95 -17.86 -8.80
CA VAL A 175 -11.72 -16.45 -8.44
C VAL A 175 -11.19 -15.67 -9.63
N TYR A 176 -10.19 -16.21 -10.34
CA TYR A 176 -9.66 -15.57 -11.55
C TYR A 176 -10.71 -15.43 -12.65
N SER A 177 -11.44 -16.51 -12.96
CA SER A 177 -12.48 -16.51 -14.01
C SER A 177 -13.55 -15.44 -13.75
N GLU A 178 -14.06 -15.37 -12.52
CA GLU A 178 -15.05 -14.37 -12.10
C GLU A 178 -14.49 -12.95 -12.14
N ALA A 179 -13.23 -12.77 -11.69
CA ALA A 179 -12.56 -11.49 -11.76
C ALA A 179 -12.37 -11.02 -13.21
N TYR A 180 -12.02 -11.94 -14.12
CA TYR A 180 -11.86 -11.66 -15.55
C TYR A 180 -13.18 -11.22 -16.21
N LEU A 181 -14.29 -11.87 -15.86
CA LEU A 181 -15.63 -11.49 -16.34
C LEU A 181 -16.07 -10.12 -15.83
N GLN A 182 -15.73 -9.78 -14.59
CA GLN A 182 -16.12 -8.53 -13.93
C GLN A 182 -15.02 -7.44 -13.95
N LYS A 183 -13.96 -7.63 -14.75
CA LYS A 183 -12.72 -6.84 -14.67
C LYS A 183 -12.93 -5.34 -14.72
N GLU A 184 -13.80 -4.84 -15.61
CA GLU A 184 -14.10 -3.41 -15.72
C GLU A 184 -14.67 -2.82 -14.43
N ALA A 185 -15.67 -3.49 -13.85
CA ALA A 185 -16.32 -3.04 -12.62
C ALA A 185 -15.39 -3.14 -11.40
N LEU A 186 -14.55 -4.17 -11.35
CA LEU A 186 -13.57 -4.37 -10.28
C LEU A 186 -12.42 -3.36 -10.36
N CYS A 187 -11.97 -3.01 -11.57
CA CYS A 187 -10.83 -2.11 -11.79
C CYS A 187 -11.19 -0.63 -11.66
N LYS A 188 -12.42 -0.23 -12.02
CA LYS A 188 -12.84 1.19 -12.05
C LYS A 188 -12.53 1.97 -10.75
N PRO A 189 -12.80 1.46 -9.53
CA PRO A 189 -12.48 2.19 -8.30
C PRO A 189 -10.98 2.33 -8.02
N TYR A 190 -10.14 1.58 -8.72
CA TYR A 190 -8.69 1.52 -8.53
C TYR A 190 -7.91 2.07 -9.73
N ALA A 191 -8.59 2.71 -10.71
CA ALA A 191 -7.99 3.09 -11.99
C ALA A 191 -6.70 3.91 -11.87
N GLU A 192 -6.59 4.77 -10.86
CA GLU A 192 -5.41 5.60 -10.62
C GLU A 192 -4.20 4.79 -10.09
N VAL A 193 -4.46 3.65 -9.45
CA VAL A 193 -3.49 2.85 -8.70
C VAL A 193 -3.29 1.44 -9.25
N ILE A 194 -3.69 1.20 -10.50
CA ILE A 194 -3.38 -0.02 -11.27
C ILE A 194 -2.95 0.35 -12.70
N ASN A 195 -2.36 -0.60 -13.42
CA ASN A 195 -2.02 -0.43 -14.83
C ASN A 195 -2.13 -1.76 -15.57
N ILE A 196 -3.37 -2.23 -15.75
CA ILE A 196 -3.67 -3.54 -16.32
C ILE A 196 -3.87 -3.41 -17.83
N ASP A 197 -3.06 -4.12 -18.60
CA ASP A 197 -3.30 -4.36 -20.01
C ASP A 197 -4.20 -5.59 -20.17
N TYR A 198 -5.47 -5.36 -20.52
CA TYR A 198 -6.45 -6.44 -20.65
C TYR A 198 -6.11 -7.43 -21.77
N ALA A 199 -5.36 -7.03 -22.79
CA ALA A 199 -4.95 -7.94 -23.86
C ALA A 199 -3.87 -8.95 -23.39
N LYS A 200 -3.22 -8.68 -22.26
CA LYS A 200 -2.21 -9.56 -21.64
C LYS A 200 -2.77 -10.42 -20.53
N LEU A 201 -4.07 -10.35 -20.27
CA LEU A 201 -4.74 -11.26 -19.33
C LEU A 201 -4.95 -12.62 -20.02
N PRO A 202 -4.54 -13.74 -19.41
CA PRO A 202 -4.78 -15.06 -19.98
C PRO A 202 -6.27 -15.37 -19.97
N GLU A 203 -6.79 -15.95 -21.05
CA GLU A 203 -8.21 -16.31 -21.13
C GLU A 203 -8.58 -17.33 -20.03
N PRO A 204 -9.77 -17.22 -19.40
CA PRO A 204 -10.19 -18.15 -18.35
C PRO A 204 -10.11 -19.62 -18.75
N VAL A 205 -10.37 -19.94 -20.03
CA VAL A 205 -10.25 -21.31 -20.56
C VAL A 205 -8.81 -21.84 -20.52
N ALA A 206 -7.81 -20.97 -20.76
CA ALA A 206 -6.40 -21.35 -20.64
C ALA A 206 -6.03 -21.56 -19.18
N VAL A 207 -6.42 -20.64 -18.29
CA VAL A 207 -6.16 -20.72 -16.84
C VAL A 207 -6.85 -21.93 -16.21
N ALA A 208 -8.00 -22.35 -16.71
CA ALA A 208 -8.68 -23.57 -16.27
C ALA A 208 -7.80 -24.82 -16.48
N GLY A 209 -6.95 -24.83 -17.51
CA GLY A 209 -6.02 -25.91 -17.81
C GLY A 209 -4.72 -25.90 -17.00
N TRP A 210 -4.39 -24.79 -16.32
CA TRP A 210 -3.11 -24.66 -15.60
C TRP A 210 -2.94 -25.65 -14.45
N THR A 211 -1.72 -26.11 -14.27
CA THR A 211 -1.27 -26.79 -13.05
C THR A 211 -1.18 -25.81 -11.88
N SER A 212 -1.01 -26.34 -10.66
CA SER A 212 -0.70 -25.51 -9.49
C SER A 212 0.58 -24.69 -9.70
N GLU A 213 1.61 -25.30 -10.30
CA GLU A 213 2.88 -24.63 -10.57
C GLU A 213 2.70 -23.43 -11.51
N GLU A 214 2.04 -23.61 -12.65
CA GLU A 214 1.80 -22.53 -13.61
C GLU A 214 0.99 -21.38 -13.00
N TYR A 215 -0.07 -21.69 -12.25
CA TYR A 215 -0.89 -20.67 -11.60
C TYR A 215 -0.10 -19.88 -10.55
N VAL A 216 0.65 -20.58 -9.69
CA VAL A 216 1.47 -19.95 -8.65
C VAL A 216 2.55 -19.08 -9.26
N ARG A 217 3.28 -19.56 -10.28
CA ARG A 217 4.33 -18.78 -10.96
C ARG A 217 3.77 -17.56 -11.67
N ALA A 218 2.59 -17.67 -12.28
CA ALA A 218 1.93 -16.53 -12.92
C ALA A 218 1.48 -15.44 -11.93
N LEU A 219 1.03 -15.84 -10.73
CA LEU A 219 0.49 -14.92 -9.72
C LEU A 219 1.55 -14.37 -8.76
N ARG A 220 2.56 -15.16 -8.39
CA ARG A 220 3.58 -14.79 -7.40
C ARG A 220 4.40 -13.61 -7.91
N HIS A 221 4.61 -12.63 -7.05
CA HIS A 221 5.40 -11.46 -7.44
C HIS A 221 6.88 -11.83 -7.59
N ASP A 222 7.28 -12.20 -8.81
CA ASP A 222 8.65 -12.50 -9.18
C ASP A 222 8.89 -12.02 -10.62
N ALA A 223 9.46 -10.82 -10.77
CA ALA A 223 9.73 -10.24 -12.08
C ALA A 223 10.80 -11.00 -12.89
N SER A 224 11.51 -11.95 -12.29
CA SER A 224 12.49 -12.79 -12.97
C SER A 224 11.90 -14.09 -13.51
N ASP A 225 10.69 -14.48 -13.08
CA ASP A 225 9.99 -15.66 -13.60
C ASP A 225 9.31 -15.33 -14.93
N GLU A 226 9.60 -16.10 -15.97
CA GLU A 226 9.03 -15.95 -17.31
C GLU A 226 7.50 -16.10 -17.35
N LEU A 227 6.91 -16.82 -16.38
CA LEU A 227 5.46 -16.97 -16.29
C LEU A 227 4.78 -15.83 -15.54
N TYR A 228 5.52 -15.02 -14.80
CA TYR A 228 4.93 -13.95 -13.98
C TYR A 228 4.10 -13.00 -14.83
N ASN A 229 2.82 -12.87 -14.48
CA ASN A 229 1.91 -11.98 -15.19
C ASN A 229 1.43 -10.87 -14.26
N ILE A 230 2.06 -9.71 -14.42
CA ILE A 230 1.75 -8.48 -13.68
C ILE A 230 0.26 -8.10 -13.80
N ASN A 231 -0.35 -8.26 -14.98
CA ASN A 231 -1.75 -7.90 -15.23
C ASN A 231 -2.70 -8.83 -14.47
N LEU A 232 -2.42 -10.13 -14.49
CA LEU A 232 -3.17 -11.13 -13.73
C LEU A 232 -3.08 -10.86 -12.22
N ARG A 233 -1.88 -10.56 -11.70
CA ARG A 233 -1.69 -10.25 -10.28
C ARG A 233 -2.50 -9.03 -9.85
N GLN A 234 -2.47 -7.95 -10.65
CA GLN A 234 -3.26 -6.75 -10.36
C GLN A 234 -4.77 -7.00 -10.42
N LEU A 235 -5.24 -7.79 -11.40
CA LEU A 235 -6.65 -8.13 -11.51
C LEU A 235 -7.13 -8.92 -10.28
N ILE A 236 -6.37 -9.93 -9.86
CA ILE A 236 -6.71 -10.71 -8.65
C ILE A 236 -6.62 -9.81 -7.41
N HIS A 237 -5.65 -8.88 -7.33
CA HIS A 237 -5.51 -7.96 -6.20
C HIS A 237 -6.79 -7.14 -5.99
N VAL A 238 -7.38 -6.59 -7.06
CA VAL A 238 -8.64 -5.82 -6.97
C VAL A 238 -9.89 -6.70 -7.01
N GLY A 239 -9.71 -8.00 -7.28
CA GLY A 239 -10.75 -9.02 -7.35
C GLY A 239 -11.20 -9.61 -6.02
N TYR A 240 -10.70 -9.14 -4.87
CA TYR A 240 -11.06 -9.66 -3.53
C TYR A 240 -12.58 -9.69 -3.25
N LYS A 241 -13.38 -8.83 -3.90
CA LYS A 241 -14.85 -8.85 -3.82
C LYS A 241 -15.45 -10.18 -4.33
N VAL A 242 -14.77 -10.88 -5.23
CA VAL A 242 -15.18 -12.19 -5.72
C VAL A 242 -15.14 -13.20 -4.58
N ALA A 243 -14.01 -13.33 -3.87
CA ALA A 243 -13.95 -14.24 -2.71
C ALA A 243 -14.84 -13.80 -1.57
N ALA A 244 -15.00 -12.50 -1.32
CA ALA A 244 -15.93 -12.02 -0.31
C ALA A 244 -17.36 -12.52 -0.55
N LYS A 245 -17.79 -12.59 -1.82
CA LYS A 245 -19.11 -13.15 -2.21
C LYS A 245 -19.19 -14.68 -2.05
N MET A 246 -18.06 -15.39 -2.04
CA MET A 246 -18.03 -16.84 -1.79
C MET A 246 -18.31 -17.19 -0.33
N GLY A 247 -18.21 -16.23 0.60
CA GLY A 247 -18.60 -16.39 2.00
C GLY A 247 -17.85 -17.53 2.69
N SER A 248 -18.59 -18.44 3.34
CA SER A 248 -18.01 -19.53 4.13
C SER A 248 -17.13 -20.46 3.29
N SER A 249 -17.45 -20.69 2.02
CA SER A 249 -16.64 -21.57 1.15
C SER A 249 -15.21 -21.07 0.98
N TYR A 250 -14.99 -19.75 0.97
CA TYR A 250 -13.63 -19.21 0.95
C TYR A 250 -12.92 -19.43 2.29
N LEU A 251 -13.60 -19.14 3.40
CA LEU A 251 -13.03 -19.26 4.74
C LEU A 251 -12.72 -20.72 5.13
N GLU A 252 -13.57 -21.66 4.72
CA GLU A 252 -13.36 -23.10 4.87
C GLU A 252 -12.15 -23.55 4.07
N ALA A 253 -12.01 -23.12 2.81
CA ALA A 253 -10.83 -23.43 2.01
C ALA A 253 -9.53 -22.90 2.62
N LEU A 254 -9.53 -21.70 3.20
CA LEU A 254 -8.37 -21.18 3.94
C LEU A 254 -8.04 -22.04 5.17
N SER A 255 -9.06 -22.58 5.84
CA SER A 255 -8.90 -23.42 7.02
C SER A 255 -8.37 -24.81 6.65
N ASP A 256 -8.92 -25.43 5.61
CA ASP A 256 -8.53 -26.75 5.11
C ASP A 256 -7.10 -26.76 4.53
N HIS A 257 -6.66 -25.62 3.98
CA HIS A 257 -5.33 -25.45 3.40
C HIS A 257 -4.41 -24.53 4.23
N ARG A 258 -4.67 -24.42 5.54
CA ARG A 258 -4.02 -23.48 6.46
C ARG A 258 -2.49 -23.53 6.41
N GLU A 259 -1.89 -24.71 6.30
CA GLU A 259 -0.43 -24.85 6.29
C GLU A 259 0.20 -24.10 5.11
N SER A 260 -0.31 -24.31 3.90
CA SER A 260 0.17 -23.66 2.68
C SER A 260 -0.11 -22.15 2.70
N VAL A 261 -1.33 -21.76 3.08
CA VAL A 261 -1.74 -20.36 3.17
C VAL A 261 -0.88 -19.60 4.18
N ALA A 262 -0.74 -20.12 5.40
CA ALA A 262 0.04 -19.46 6.46
C ALA A 262 1.51 -19.34 6.06
N ARG A 263 2.09 -20.37 5.44
CA ARG A 263 3.49 -20.31 4.96
C ARG A 263 3.69 -19.16 3.97
N ASN A 264 2.81 -19.01 2.97
CA ASN A 264 2.93 -17.94 1.98
C ASN A 264 2.72 -16.55 2.58
N VAL A 265 1.67 -16.37 3.39
CA VAL A 265 1.38 -15.10 4.05
C VAL A 265 2.52 -14.70 5.00
N THR A 266 2.99 -15.61 5.85
CA THR A 266 4.10 -15.35 6.78
C THR A 266 5.39 -15.04 6.03
N TYR A 267 5.73 -15.82 4.99
CA TYR A 267 6.91 -15.56 4.18
C TYR A 267 6.87 -14.15 3.56
N ASN A 268 5.75 -13.78 2.95
CA ASN A 268 5.63 -12.46 2.34
C ASN A 268 5.75 -11.33 3.36
N LEU A 269 5.03 -11.39 4.48
CA LEU A 269 5.08 -10.34 5.50
C LEU A 269 6.44 -10.27 6.21
N TYR A 270 7.00 -11.41 6.61
CA TYR A 270 8.23 -11.44 7.41
C TYR A 270 9.49 -11.30 6.54
N GLU A 271 9.69 -12.20 5.58
CA GLU A 271 10.91 -12.26 4.78
C GLU A 271 10.99 -11.12 3.77
N ARG A 272 9.87 -10.81 3.10
CA ARG A 272 9.89 -9.85 1.99
C ARG A 272 9.59 -8.41 2.38
N HIS A 273 8.92 -8.17 3.51
CA HIS A 273 8.57 -6.83 3.97
C HIS A 273 9.32 -6.44 5.24
N LEU A 274 9.11 -7.15 6.35
CA LEU A 274 9.66 -6.73 7.65
C LEU A 274 11.19 -6.79 7.71
N LYS A 275 11.80 -7.90 7.27
CA LYS A 275 13.27 -8.03 7.27
C LYS A 275 13.98 -6.90 6.52
N PRO A 276 13.74 -6.68 5.21
CA PRO A 276 14.50 -5.67 4.46
C PRO A 276 14.27 -4.23 4.95
N LEU A 277 13.18 -3.96 5.68
CA LEU A 277 12.89 -2.63 6.23
C LEU A 277 13.46 -2.42 7.63
N PHE A 278 13.54 -3.46 8.47
CA PHE A 278 13.75 -3.31 9.91
C PHE A 278 14.84 -4.19 10.52
N LEU A 279 15.34 -5.23 9.84
CA LEU A 279 16.29 -6.22 10.38
C LEU A 279 17.59 -6.26 9.55
#